data_AF-A0A7W4VTC6-F1
#
_entry.id   AF-A0A7W4VTC6-F1
#
_cell.length_a   1.000
_cell.length_b   1.000
_cell.length_c   1.000
_cell.angle_alpha   90.00
_cell.angle_beta   90.00
_cell.angle_gamma   90.00
#
_symmetry.space_group_name_H-M   'P 1'
#
loop_
_entity.id
_entity.type
_entity.pdbx_description
1 polymer ?
#
loop_
_entity_poly.entity_id
_entity_poly.type
_entity_poly.pdbx_seq_one_letter_code
_entity_poly.pdbx_strand_id
1 'polypeptide(L)'
;MNYQIAGRVTIDLTTDLDTFDPGYDDRRRLDVLHRCPDGVEVVIQLGQRQYLTEDAVQWIHEHGDRLRITIEGPFPDTLLDIVRATRAGHLGAA
;
A
#
# COMPACT_ATOMS: atom_id res chain seq x y z
N MET A 1 27.37 -19.75 9.36
CA MET A 1 26.19 -19.77 8.46
C MET A 1 25.31 -18.60 8.85
N ASN A 2 25.23 -17.55 8.03
CA ASN A 2 24.22 -16.52 8.21
C ASN A 2 22.90 -17.06 7.66
N TYR A 3 21.95 -17.33 8.53
CA TYR A 3 20.58 -17.60 8.13
C TYR A 3 19.87 -16.25 7.95
N GLN A 4 19.27 -16.04 6.78
CA GLN A 4 18.46 -14.87 6.50
C GLN A 4 16.99 -15.25 6.76
N ILE A 5 16.37 -14.59 7.73
CA ILE A 5 14.94 -14.75 8.04
C ILE A 5 14.20 -13.70 7.23
N ALA A 6 13.24 -14.13 6.39
CA ALA A 6 12.36 -13.24 5.63
C ALA A 6 10.95 -13.26 6.24
N GLY A 7 10.30 -12.11 6.27
CA GLY A 7 8.91 -11.94 6.69
C GLY A 7 8.09 -11.28 5.59
N ARG A 8 6.80 -11.63 5.55
CA ARG A 8 5.79 -11.01 4.68
C ARG A 8 4.61 -10.54 5.53
N VAL A 9 4.14 -9.32 5.29
CA VAL A 9 2.94 -8.75 5.89
C VAL A 9 1.94 -8.45 4.78
N THR A 10 0.70 -8.90 4.92
CA THR A 10 -0.38 -8.56 4.00
C THR A 10 -1.27 -7.50 4.64
N ILE A 11 -1.46 -6.40 3.92
CA ILE A 11 -2.39 -5.32 4.28
C ILE A 11 -3.55 -5.41 3.31
N ASP A 12 -4.72 -5.74 3.84
CA ASP A 12 -5.94 -5.79 3.06
C ASP A 12 -6.58 -4.39 3.06
N LEU A 13 -6.64 -3.71 1.92
CA LEU A 13 -7.35 -2.45 1.71
C LEU A 13 -8.67 -2.66 0.96
N THR A 14 -9.15 -3.90 0.83
CA THR A 14 -10.49 -4.16 0.32
C THR A 14 -11.49 -3.41 1.20
N THR A 15 -12.33 -2.60 0.57
CA THR A 15 -13.38 -1.85 1.27
C THR A 15 -14.66 -2.63 1.17
N ASP A 16 -15.26 -2.90 2.32
CA ASP A 16 -16.68 -3.15 2.36
C ASP A 16 -17.39 -1.84 2.02
N LEU A 17 -18.32 -1.91 1.07
CA LEU A 17 -19.08 -0.79 0.51
C LEU A 17 -19.78 0.09 1.58
N ASP A 18 -19.86 -0.37 2.83
CA ASP A 18 -20.50 0.28 3.97
C ASP A 18 -19.58 1.23 4.78
N THR A 19 -18.35 1.47 4.34
CA THR A 19 -17.40 2.30 5.12
C THR A 19 -17.58 3.79 4.84
N PHE A 20 -17.92 4.56 5.89
CA PHE A 20 -18.34 5.97 5.83
C PHE A 20 -17.22 6.98 5.46
N ASP A 21 -15.95 6.61 5.62
CA ASP A 21 -14.78 7.44 5.23
C ASP A 21 -13.59 6.55 4.79
N PRO A 22 -13.31 6.45 3.48
CA PRO A 22 -12.21 5.63 2.96
C PRO A 22 -10.82 6.06 3.46
N GLY A 23 -10.61 7.35 3.72
CA GLY A 23 -9.29 7.87 4.10
C GLY A 23 -8.89 7.49 5.51
N TYR A 24 -9.84 7.53 6.45
CA TYR A 24 -9.59 7.13 7.84
C TYR A 24 -9.30 5.63 7.97
N ASP A 25 -9.94 4.79 7.17
CA ASP A 25 -9.72 3.34 7.22
C ASP A 25 -8.37 2.94 6.60
N ASP A 26 -7.98 3.56 5.48
CA ASP A 26 -6.66 3.35 4.86
C ASP A 26 -5.54 3.68 5.84
N ARG A 27 -5.67 4.84 6.48
CA ARG A 27 -4.75 5.34 7.50
C ARG A 27 -4.52 4.33 8.60
N ARG A 28 -5.60 3.79 9.15
CA ARG A 28 -5.54 2.80 10.23
C ARG A 28 -4.90 1.49 9.78
N ARG A 29 -5.20 1.03 8.57
CA ARG A 29 -4.67 -0.25 8.05
C ARG A 29 -3.19 -0.14 7.68
N LEU A 30 -2.75 1.01 7.18
CA LEU A 30 -1.35 1.28 6.80
C LEU A 30 -0.44 1.59 8.00
N ASP A 31 -0.98 1.87 9.19
CA ASP A 31 -0.18 2.11 10.41
C ASP A 31 0.82 0.98 10.72
N VAL A 32 0.52 -0.25 10.30
CA VAL A 32 1.43 -1.40 10.46
C VAL A 32 2.78 -1.21 9.76
N LEU A 33 2.87 -0.37 8.72
CA LEU A 33 4.12 -0.10 8.00
C LEU A 33 5.22 0.46 8.92
N HIS A 34 4.85 1.27 9.91
CA HIS A 34 5.79 1.80 10.91
C HIS A 34 6.42 0.72 11.78
N ARG A 35 5.74 -0.43 11.92
CA ARG A 35 6.15 -1.55 12.77
C ARG A 35 6.87 -2.65 11.98
N CYS A 36 6.84 -2.60 10.65
CA CYS A 36 7.55 -3.55 9.81
C CYS A 36 9.07 -3.31 9.90
N PRO A 37 9.89 -4.35 10.16
CA PRO A 37 11.33 -4.22 10.08
C PRO A 37 11.79 -4.06 8.62
N ASP A 38 12.96 -3.46 8.44
CA ASP A 38 13.54 -3.16 7.12
C ASP A 38 13.71 -4.43 6.28
N GLY A 39 13.43 -4.32 4.99
CA GLY A 39 13.54 -5.41 4.02
C GLY A 39 12.41 -6.44 4.07
N VAL A 40 11.42 -6.29 4.96
CA VAL A 40 10.18 -7.08 4.93
C VAL A 40 9.39 -6.82 3.65
N GLU A 41 8.79 -7.89 3.14
CA GLU A 41 7.82 -7.79 2.05
C GLU A 41 6.47 -7.35 2.60
N VAL A 42 5.91 -6.29 2.03
CA VAL A 42 4.55 -5.85 2.33
C VAL A 42 3.71 -6.00 1.07
N VAL A 43 2.59 -6.70 1.19
CA VAL A 43 1.64 -6.89 0.10
C VAL A 43 0.36 -6.14 0.41
N ILE A 44 0.04 -5.13 -0.39
CA ILE A 44 -1.16 -4.31 -0.27
C ILE A 44 -2.20 -4.83 -1.24
N GLN A 45 -3.32 -5.34 -0.73
CA GLN A 45 -4.40 -5.89 -1.55
C GLN A 45 -5.52 -4.86 -1.70
N LEU A 46 -5.77 -4.43 -2.94
CA LEU A 46 -6.76 -3.38 -3.24
C LEU A 46 -8.19 -3.91 -3.38
N GLY A 47 -8.35 -5.21 -3.65
CA GLY A 47 -9.65 -5.77 -3.98
C GLY A 47 -10.25 -5.09 -5.20
N GLN A 48 -11.51 -4.65 -5.11
CA GLN A 48 -12.21 -3.96 -6.21
C GLN A 48 -11.94 -2.45 -6.26
N ARG A 49 -11.04 -1.91 -5.41
CA ARG A 49 -10.73 -0.49 -5.43
C ARG A 49 -10.01 -0.09 -6.72
N GLN A 50 -10.40 1.08 -7.23
CA GLN A 50 -9.81 1.68 -8.42
C GLN A 50 -8.91 2.89 -8.10
N TYR A 51 -8.87 3.32 -6.84
CA TYR A 51 -8.07 4.46 -6.40
C TYR A 51 -7.65 4.28 -4.94
N LEU A 52 -6.58 4.98 -4.55
CA LEU A 52 -6.17 5.20 -3.18
C LEU A 52 -6.32 6.68 -2.83
N THR A 53 -6.46 6.97 -1.55
CA THR A 53 -6.42 8.35 -1.05
C THR A 53 -5.00 8.92 -1.18
N GLU A 54 -4.89 10.25 -1.25
CA GLU A 54 -3.59 10.93 -1.32
C GLU A 54 -2.72 10.61 -0.09
N ASP A 55 -3.32 10.62 1.10
CA ASP A 55 -2.68 10.21 2.34
C ASP A 55 -2.11 8.79 2.25
N ALA A 56 -2.88 7.82 1.73
CA ALA A 56 -2.41 6.45 1.57
C ALA A 56 -1.23 6.36 0.59
N VAL A 57 -1.29 7.10 -0.52
CA VAL A 57 -0.20 7.17 -1.51
C VAL A 57 1.07 7.72 -0.89
N GLN A 58 0.97 8.85 -0.17
CA GLN A 58 2.10 9.46 0.51
C GLN A 58 2.69 8.50 1.56
N TRP A 59 1.84 7.81 2.32
CA TRP A 59 2.32 6.91 3.36
C TRP A 59 3.10 5.72 2.82
N ILE A 60 2.60 5.12 1.74
CA ILE A 60 3.29 4.01 1.08
C ILE A 60 4.61 4.49 0.48
N HIS A 61 4.63 5.71 -0.08
CA HIS A 61 5.85 6.34 -0.60
C HIS A 61 6.94 6.49 0.48
N GLU A 62 6.60 7.06 1.63
CA GLU A 62 7.54 7.31 2.74
C GLU A 62 8.21 6.04 3.27
N HIS A 63 7.58 4.88 3.09
CA HIS A 63 8.11 3.59 3.54
C HIS A 63 8.71 2.74 2.40
N GLY A 64 8.60 3.18 1.14
CA GLY A 64 9.00 2.43 -0.05
C GLY A 64 10.50 2.15 -0.14
N ASP A 65 11.34 3.00 0.45
CA ASP A 65 12.79 2.79 0.48
C ASP A 65 13.22 1.70 1.46
N ARG A 66 12.39 1.47 2.49
CA ARG A 66 12.72 0.60 3.62
C ARG A 66 12.08 -0.79 3.50
N LEU A 67 10.95 -0.88 2.80
CA LEU A 67 10.13 -2.07 2.65
C LEU A 67 10.07 -2.52 1.19
N ARG A 68 9.86 -3.83 0.95
CA ARG A 68 9.57 -4.34 -0.39
C ARG A 68 8.07 -4.37 -0.60
N ILE A 69 7.52 -3.31 -1.19
CA ILE A 69 6.07 -3.14 -1.33
C ILE A 69 5.59 -3.70 -2.67
N THR A 70 4.66 -4.64 -2.60
CA THR A 70 3.91 -5.19 -3.73
C THR A 70 2.45 -4.75 -3.61
N ILE A 71 1.87 -4.23 -4.70
CA ILE A 71 0.46 -3.85 -4.74
C ILE A 71 -0.27 -4.85 -5.65
N GLU A 72 -1.34 -5.46 -5.14
CA GLU A 72 -2.13 -6.47 -5.83
C GLU A 72 -3.57 -5.99 -6.04
N GLY A 73 -4.11 -6.24 -7.23
CA GLY A 73 -5.46 -5.86 -7.61
C GLY A 73 -5.87 -6.52 -8.94
N PRO A 74 -7.18 -6.60 -9.23
CA PRO A 74 -7.70 -7.26 -10.43
C PRO A 74 -7.63 -6.36 -11.68
N PHE A 75 -7.37 -5.05 -11.51
CA PHE A 75 -7.38 -4.06 -12.60
C PHE A 75 -5.95 -3.58 -12.92
N PRO A 76 -5.35 -4.01 -14.05
CA PRO A 76 -3.97 -3.66 -14.38
C PRO A 76 -3.71 -2.15 -14.56
N ASP A 77 -4.63 -1.43 -15.19
CA ASP A 77 -4.49 0.02 -15.42
C ASP A 77 -4.50 0.79 -14.09
N THR A 78 -5.42 0.44 -13.20
CA THR A 78 -5.46 0.94 -11.82
C THR A 78 -4.14 0.67 -11.09
N LEU A 79 -3.59 -0.55 -11.19
CA LEU A 79 -2.32 -0.87 -10.55
C LEU A 79 -1.18 0.01 -11.09
N LEU A 80 -1.15 0.25 -12.40
CA LEU A 80 -0.16 1.10 -13.03
C LEU A 80 -0.23 2.54 -12.48
N ASP A 81 -1.43 3.11 -12.41
CA ASP A 81 -1.64 4.47 -11.92
C ASP A 81 -1.28 4.61 -10.43
N ILE A 82 -1.71 3.65 -9.61
CA ILE A 82 -1.38 3.64 -8.18
C ILE A 82 0.13 3.49 -7.98
N VAL A 83 0.79 2.55 -8.65
CA VAL A 83 2.25 2.37 -8.53
C VAL A 83 3.00 3.63 -8.96
N ARG A 84 2.53 4.33 -10.01
CA ARG A 84 3.10 5.62 -10.43
C ARG A 84 2.93 6.69 -9.36
N ALA A 85 1.70 6.85 -8.84
CA ALA A 85 1.40 7.82 -7.80
C ALA A 85 2.21 7.56 -6.52
N THR A 86 2.27 6.30 -6.06
CA THR A 86 3.07 5.89 -4.90
C THR A 86 4.57 6.13 -5.10
N ARG A 87 5.10 5.94 -6.32
CA ARG A 87 6.50 6.29 -6.60
C ARG A 87 6.74 7.80 -6.61
N ALA A 88 5.76 8.58 -7.07
CA ALA A 88 5.84 10.03 -7.07
C ALA A 88 5.61 10.66 -5.67
N GLY A 89 4.95 9.93 -4.77
CA GLY A 89 4.58 10.41 -3.44
C GLY A 89 3.35 11.32 -3.42
N HIS A 90 2.65 11.44 -4.54
CA HIS A 90 1.42 12.22 -4.66
C HIS A 90 0.55 11.69 -5.80
N LEU A 91 -0.75 12.02 -5.78
CA LEU A 91 -1.62 11.80 -6.93
C LEU A 91 -1.24 12.81 -8.02
N GLY A 92 -0.57 12.36 -9.07
CA GLY A 92 -0.23 13.20 -10.22
C GLY A 92 -1.42 13.35 -11.16
N ALA A 93 -1.81 14.58 -11.49
CA ALA A 93 -2.71 14.85 -12.59
C ALA A 93 -2.06 14.36 -13.90
N ALA A 94 -2.82 13.57 -14.67
CA ALA A 94 -2.43 13.11 -16.00
C ALA A 94 -2.04 14.27 -16.93
#